data_AF-A0A1D3RML6-F1
#
_entry.id   AF-A0A1D3RML6-F1
#
_cell.length_a   1.000
_cell.length_b   1.000
_cell.length_c   1.000
_cell.angle_alpha   90.00
_cell.angle_beta   90.00
_cell.angle_gamma   90.00
#
_symmetry.space_group_name_H-M   'P 1'
#
loop_
_entity.id
_entity.type
_entity.pdbx_description
1 polymer ?
#
loop_
_entity_poly.entity_id
_entity_poly.type
_entity_poly.pdbx_seq_one_letter_code
_entity_poly.pdbx_strand_id
1 'polypeptide(L)'
;MKKLLLVFALTMILPMQANARVREYSFTPSIPVLEDKSSDGWIAGQVDQVSFDYKLPCDPSLSPYSAIVVQGFERMDLLTRNEDGERDVSIAYPRMAEFCVVIAMPKSGIVTNEDYKAEKRRTWWLTEGTVDRYGYTIRDEDEEIAATINLLKLAKQALGKPTYIVIGNDSGVLAEKVIMKLDETNEVNIIAGFIYVDKDTGEFTLYNSDQTKWESKDH
;
A
#
# COMPACT_ATOMS: atom_id res chain seq x y z
N MET A 1 17.71 26.63 -1.79
CA MET A 1 16.98 26.30 -0.54
C MET A 1 15.53 25.99 -0.88
N LYS A 2 15.22 24.72 -1.19
CA LYS A 2 13.87 24.23 -1.56
C LYS A 2 13.59 22.81 -0.99
N LYS A 3 14.33 22.41 0.05
CA LYS A 3 14.34 21.03 0.59
C LYS A 3 13.42 20.78 1.81
N LEU A 4 12.59 21.74 2.24
CA LEU A 4 11.98 21.68 3.58
C LEU A 4 10.44 21.64 3.65
N LEU A 5 9.73 21.50 2.52
CA LEU A 5 8.25 21.65 2.53
C LEU A 5 7.43 20.38 2.38
N LEU A 6 8.00 19.24 1.97
CA LEU A 6 7.22 18.00 1.87
C LEU A 6 6.87 17.40 3.26
N VAL A 7 7.73 17.63 4.26
CA VAL A 7 7.57 17.11 5.64
C VAL A 7 6.44 17.81 6.41
N PHE A 8 6.06 19.04 6.03
CA PHE A 8 5.05 19.81 6.76
C PHE A 8 3.59 19.46 6.42
N ALA A 9 3.34 18.78 5.30
CA ALA A 9 1.98 18.37 4.93
C ALA A 9 1.50 17.10 5.67
N LEU A 10 2.43 16.28 6.18
CA LEU A 10 2.10 15.02 6.88
C LEU A 10 1.91 15.18 8.40
N THR A 11 2.41 16.27 8.98
CA THR A 11 2.48 16.47 10.44
C THR A 11 1.19 16.98 11.09
N MET A 12 0.11 17.23 10.35
CA MET A 12 -1.16 17.69 10.93
C MET A 12 -2.14 16.57 11.34
N ILE A 13 -1.72 15.30 11.35
CA ILE A 13 -2.58 14.17 11.75
C ILE A 13 -1.85 13.27 12.76
N LEU A 14 -1.81 13.65 14.04
CA LEU A 14 -1.40 12.75 15.15
C LEU A 14 -2.11 13.13 16.47
N PRO A 15 -2.26 12.19 17.44
CA PRO A 15 -3.57 11.69 17.85
C PRO A 15 -3.94 11.96 19.31
N MET A 16 -5.24 11.89 19.63
CA MET A 16 -5.72 11.76 21.01
C MET A 16 -5.22 10.44 21.61
N GLN A 17 -4.39 10.50 22.65
CA GLN A 17 -4.00 9.33 23.42
C GLN A 17 -5.18 8.83 24.27
N ALA A 18 -5.76 7.70 23.86
CA ALA A 18 -6.62 6.89 24.70
C ALA A 18 -5.78 5.82 25.41
N ASN A 19 -5.76 5.86 26.74
CA ASN A 19 -5.24 4.78 27.60
C ASN A 19 -6.13 3.53 27.43
N ALA A 20 -5.79 2.66 26.48
CA ALA A 20 -6.39 1.35 26.36
C ALA A 20 -5.60 0.33 27.20
N ARG A 21 -6.28 -0.33 28.16
CA ARG A 21 -5.76 -1.54 28.80
C ARG A 21 -5.55 -2.60 27.72
N VAL A 22 -4.29 -2.93 27.45
CA VAL A 22 -3.92 -4.06 26.60
C VAL A 22 -4.21 -5.34 27.39
N ARG A 23 -5.33 -6.01 27.10
CA ARG A 23 -5.43 -7.44 27.35
C ARG A 23 -4.46 -8.09 26.35
N GLU A 24 -3.42 -8.77 26.84
CA GLU A 24 -2.65 -9.71 26.03
C GLU A 24 -3.60 -10.83 25.60
N TYR A 25 -4.21 -10.66 24.43
CA TYR A 25 -4.89 -11.73 23.72
C TYR A 25 -3.83 -12.49 22.94
N SER A 26 -3.63 -13.77 23.26
CA SER A 26 -2.81 -14.65 22.43
C SER A 26 -3.57 -14.92 21.13
N PHE A 27 -3.28 -14.13 20.11
CA PHE A 27 -3.71 -14.39 18.75
C PHE A 27 -2.71 -15.37 18.13
N THR A 28 -3.18 -16.55 17.74
CA THR A 28 -2.39 -17.56 17.04
C THR A 28 -2.84 -17.59 15.58
N PRO A 29 -2.28 -16.74 14.70
CA PRO A 29 -2.69 -16.68 13.30
C PRO A 29 -2.35 -17.97 12.55
N SER A 30 -3.23 -18.39 11.65
CA SER A 30 -2.86 -19.36 10.61
C SER A 30 -1.76 -18.80 9.71
N ILE A 31 -1.08 -19.68 8.97
CA ILE A 31 -0.25 -19.27 7.83
C ILE A 31 -1.17 -18.50 6.84
N PRO A 32 -0.75 -17.33 6.32
CA PRO A 32 -1.54 -16.58 5.35
C PRO A 32 -1.81 -17.41 4.09
N VAL A 33 -3.08 -17.54 3.73
CA VAL A 33 -3.49 -18.10 2.43
C VAL A 33 -3.48 -16.97 1.41
N LEU A 34 -2.64 -17.08 0.38
CA LEU A 34 -2.56 -16.08 -0.69
C LEU A 34 -3.94 -15.81 -1.31
N GLU A 35 -4.26 -14.54 -1.51
CA GLU A 35 -5.48 -14.14 -2.21
C GLU A 35 -5.31 -14.36 -3.73
N ASP A 36 -6.25 -15.08 -4.35
CA ASP A 36 -6.34 -15.15 -5.81
C ASP A 36 -7.12 -13.94 -6.33
N LYS A 37 -6.41 -13.02 -6.99
CA LYS A 37 -6.96 -11.80 -7.58
C LYS A 37 -7.13 -11.88 -9.10
N SER A 38 -6.83 -13.03 -9.69
CA SER A 38 -6.78 -13.20 -11.15
C SER A 38 -8.14 -12.95 -11.82
N SER A 39 -9.24 -13.27 -11.16
CA SER A 39 -10.61 -13.01 -11.63
C SER A 39 -10.93 -11.51 -11.77
N ASP A 40 -10.23 -10.65 -11.03
CA ASP A 40 -10.53 -9.22 -10.93
C ASP A 40 -9.63 -8.37 -11.86
N GLY A 41 -8.99 -9.04 -12.83
CA GLY A 41 -8.10 -8.43 -13.81
C GLY A 41 -6.72 -8.04 -13.26
N TRP A 42 -6.35 -8.57 -12.09
CA TRP A 42 -4.99 -8.45 -11.58
C TRP A 42 -4.08 -9.46 -12.25
N ILE A 43 -2.87 -9.01 -12.58
CA ILE A 43 -1.77 -9.88 -12.97
C ILE A 43 -1.08 -10.26 -11.67
N ALA A 44 -1.53 -11.37 -11.08
CA ALA A 44 -1.02 -11.92 -9.83
C ALA A 44 -0.03 -13.06 -10.10
N GLY A 45 1.05 -13.13 -9.32
CA GLY A 45 1.89 -14.33 -9.23
C GLY A 45 2.61 -14.79 -10.50
N GLN A 46 2.99 -13.88 -11.40
CA GLN A 46 3.94 -14.24 -12.47
C GLN A 46 5.32 -14.53 -11.86
N VAL A 47 6.01 -15.55 -12.39
CA VAL A 47 7.29 -16.11 -11.88
C VAL A 47 8.36 -15.02 -11.68
N ASP A 48 8.26 -13.94 -12.45
CA ASP A 48 9.21 -12.86 -12.59
C ASP A 48 9.01 -11.75 -11.54
N GLN A 49 7.83 -11.67 -10.92
CA GLN A 49 7.42 -10.60 -10.00
C GLN A 49 6.73 -11.17 -8.76
N VAL A 50 7.52 -11.90 -7.97
CA VAL A 50 7.05 -12.64 -6.79
C VAL A 50 6.65 -11.76 -5.60
N SER A 51 6.86 -10.45 -5.63
CA SER A 51 6.65 -9.59 -4.45
C SER A 51 5.36 -8.74 -4.49
N PHE A 52 4.75 -8.54 -5.65
CA PHE A 52 3.61 -7.63 -5.79
C PHE A 52 2.62 -8.08 -6.86
N ASP A 53 1.38 -7.61 -6.74
CA ASP A 53 0.35 -7.76 -7.76
C ASP A 53 0.17 -6.42 -8.48
N TYR A 54 -0.15 -6.44 -9.77
CA TYR A 54 -0.44 -5.21 -10.51
C TYR A 54 -1.64 -5.34 -11.45
N LYS A 55 -2.22 -4.19 -11.79
CA LYS A 55 -3.35 -4.05 -12.70
C LYS A 55 -3.01 -3.05 -13.79
N LEU A 56 -3.26 -3.46 -15.04
CA LEU A 56 -3.12 -2.63 -16.24
C LEU A 56 -4.51 -2.44 -16.87
N PRO A 57 -5.28 -1.41 -16.46
CA PRO A 57 -6.63 -1.21 -16.96
C PRO A 57 -6.70 -0.92 -18.47
N CYS A 58 -5.62 -0.35 -19.01
CA CYS A 58 -5.49 0.07 -20.40
C CYS A 58 -4.08 -0.28 -20.92
N ASP A 59 -3.84 -0.02 -22.21
CA ASP A 59 -2.48 -0.05 -22.77
C ASP A 59 -1.54 0.87 -21.95
N PRO A 60 -0.36 0.39 -21.50
CA PRO A 60 0.57 1.18 -20.69
C PRO A 60 0.98 2.52 -21.31
N SER A 61 0.97 2.64 -22.65
CA SER A 61 1.27 3.90 -23.34
C SER A 61 0.22 4.99 -23.08
N LEU A 62 -1.03 4.59 -22.87
CA LEU A 62 -2.16 5.47 -22.53
C LEU A 62 -2.20 5.85 -21.05
N SER A 63 -1.46 5.12 -20.20
CA SER A 63 -1.46 5.42 -18.78
C SER A 63 -0.80 6.78 -18.50
N PRO A 64 -1.48 7.67 -17.76
CA PRO A 64 -0.91 8.97 -17.41
C PRO A 64 0.15 8.84 -16.31
N TYR A 65 0.03 7.85 -15.42
CA TYR A 65 0.91 7.60 -14.29
C TYR A 65 0.70 6.20 -13.70
N SER A 66 1.63 5.78 -12.85
CA SER A 66 1.48 4.60 -12.00
C SER A 66 1.27 4.96 -10.54
N ALA A 67 0.52 4.11 -9.85
CA ALA A 67 0.15 4.21 -8.46
C ALA A 67 0.66 2.97 -7.70
N ILE A 68 1.62 3.16 -6.81
CA ILE A 68 2.20 2.10 -5.98
C ILE A 68 1.59 2.20 -4.60
N VAL A 69 0.79 1.21 -4.23
CA VAL A 69 0.10 1.14 -2.95
C VAL A 69 1.08 0.73 -1.87
N VAL A 70 1.21 1.55 -0.83
CA VAL A 70 2.07 1.24 0.31
C VAL A 70 1.19 0.91 1.50
N GLN A 71 0.96 -0.38 1.71
CA GLN A 71 0.23 -0.90 2.87
C GLN A 71 1.20 -1.05 4.03
N GLY A 72 0.77 -0.64 5.23
CA GLY A 72 1.65 -0.62 6.40
C GLY A 72 2.31 -1.96 6.72
N PHE A 73 3.46 -1.86 7.39
CA PHE A 73 4.27 -2.99 7.83
C PHE A 73 3.63 -3.77 8.99
N GLU A 74 3.73 -5.11 8.97
CA GLU A 74 3.20 -6.04 9.99
C GLU A 74 1.74 -5.78 10.40
N ARG A 75 0.96 -5.24 9.47
CA ARG A 75 -0.45 -4.91 9.70
C ARG A 75 -1.35 -6.08 9.28
N MET A 76 -2.40 -6.26 10.06
CA MET A 76 -3.49 -7.19 9.77
C MET A 76 -4.84 -6.48 9.88
N ASP A 77 -5.53 -6.32 8.75
CA ASP A 77 -6.84 -5.67 8.70
C ASP A 77 -7.95 -6.70 8.90
N LEU A 78 -8.92 -6.38 9.76
CA LEU A 78 -10.01 -7.28 10.08
C LEU A 78 -11.02 -7.39 8.93
N LEU A 79 -11.33 -8.62 8.52
CA LEU A 79 -12.31 -8.91 7.47
C LEU A 79 -13.70 -9.26 7.99
N THR A 80 -13.82 -9.83 9.19
CA THR A 80 -15.10 -10.41 9.66
C THR A 80 -16.17 -9.40 10.10
N ARG A 81 -15.91 -8.09 10.03
CA ARG A 81 -16.92 -7.09 10.39
C ARG A 81 -17.89 -6.79 9.24
N ASN A 82 -17.45 -6.92 7.99
CA ASN A 82 -18.23 -6.90 6.74
C ASN A 82 -17.46 -7.80 5.77
N GLU A 83 -18.08 -8.75 5.06
CA GLU A 83 -17.38 -9.77 4.23
C GLU A 83 -16.30 -9.23 3.26
N ASP A 84 -16.31 -7.92 2.98
CA ASP A 84 -15.35 -7.18 2.15
C ASP A 84 -14.10 -6.62 2.87
N GLY A 85 -14.08 -6.58 4.21
CA GLY A 85 -13.02 -5.91 4.99
C GLY A 85 -13.38 -4.56 5.62
N GLU A 86 -12.46 -4.00 6.41
CA GLU A 86 -12.43 -2.56 6.63
C GLU A 86 -12.36 -1.84 5.28
N ARG A 87 -13.07 -0.71 5.12
CA ARG A 87 -12.96 0.13 3.94
C ARG A 87 -11.50 0.51 3.75
N ASP A 88 -10.86 -0.10 2.75
CA ASP A 88 -9.47 0.13 2.44
C ASP A 88 -9.33 0.98 1.17
N VAL A 89 -8.09 1.28 0.80
CA VAL A 89 -7.81 2.10 -0.39
C VAL A 89 -8.21 1.42 -1.71
N SER A 90 -8.60 0.14 -1.71
CA SER A 90 -9.06 -0.56 -2.90
C SER A 90 -10.38 -0.04 -3.45
N ILE A 91 -11.17 0.66 -2.63
CA ILE A 91 -12.39 1.35 -3.09
C ILE A 91 -12.12 2.35 -4.21
N ALA A 92 -10.91 2.91 -4.30
CA ALA A 92 -10.53 3.81 -5.38
C ALA A 92 -10.06 3.09 -6.65
N TYR A 93 -9.79 1.78 -6.63
CA TYR A 93 -9.22 1.08 -7.78
C TYR A 93 -10.13 1.09 -9.02
N PRO A 94 -11.46 0.93 -8.92
CA PRO A 94 -12.35 1.12 -10.07
C PRO A 94 -12.24 2.53 -10.65
N ARG A 95 -12.24 3.56 -9.79
CA ARG A 95 -12.11 4.95 -10.22
C ARG A 95 -10.75 5.23 -10.88
N MET A 96 -9.66 4.71 -10.33
CA MET A 96 -8.32 4.77 -10.94
C MET A 96 -8.28 4.07 -12.31
N ALA A 97 -9.00 2.95 -12.47
CA ALA A 97 -9.08 2.22 -13.73
C ALA A 97 -9.77 3.02 -14.84
N GLU A 98 -10.78 3.84 -14.51
CA GLU A 98 -11.42 4.75 -15.47
C GLU A 98 -10.42 5.77 -16.07
N PHE A 99 -9.39 6.15 -15.31
CA PHE A 99 -8.32 7.03 -15.76
C PHE A 99 -7.10 6.30 -16.34
N CYS A 100 -7.21 5.00 -16.62
CA CYS A 100 -6.12 4.15 -17.12
C CYS A 100 -4.87 4.14 -16.21
N VAL A 101 -5.04 4.31 -14.90
CA VAL A 101 -3.93 4.30 -13.95
C VAL A 101 -3.40 2.88 -13.77
N VAL A 102 -2.10 2.69 -13.93
CA VAL A 102 -1.45 1.43 -13.57
C VAL A 102 -1.34 1.34 -12.06
N ILE A 103 -1.88 0.28 -11.45
CA ILE A 103 -1.86 0.10 -10.00
C ILE A 103 -0.95 -1.08 -9.68
N ALA A 104 -0.01 -0.92 -8.76
CA ALA A 104 0.71 -2.03 -8.16
C ALA A 104 0.52 -2.01 -6.65
N MET A 105 0.36 -3.17 -6.04
CA MET A 105 0.22 -3.32 -4.59
C MET A 105 1.04 -4.52 -4.09
N PRO A 106 1.46 -4.50 -2.81
CA PRO A 106 2.02 -5.67 -2.15
C PRO A 106 1.12 -6.88 -2.32
N LYS A 107 1.73 -8.07 -2.29
CA LYS A 107 0.96 -9.31 -2.14
C LYS A 107 0.10 -9.24 -0.89
N SER A 108 -0.99 -9.98 -0.91
CA SER A 108 -1.85 -10.11 0.24
C SER A 108 -2.33 -11.53 0.47
N GLY A 109 -2.69 -11.82 1.71
CA GLY A 109 -3.16 -13.13 2.12
C GLY A 109 -4.08 -13.05 3.33
N ILE A 110 -4.93 -14.06 3.45
CA ILE A 110 -5.90 -14.19 4.51
C ILE A 110 -5.38 -15.09 5.61
N VAL A 111 -5.38 -14.55 6.81
CA VAL A 111 -5.07 -15.24 8.06
C VAL A 111 -6.39 -15.50 8.77
N THR A 112 -6.60 -16.74 9.22
CA THR A 112 -7.78 -17.12 10.00
C THR A 112 -7.36 -17.47 11.42
N ASN A 113 -8.16 -17.02 12.40
CA ASN A 113 -8.04 -17.48 13.77
C ASN A 113 -9.13 -18.51 14.06
N GLU A 114 -8.73 -19.76 14.25
CA GLU A 114 -9.65 -20.87 14.52
C GLU A 114 -10.20 -20.84 15.95
N ASP A 115 -9.48 -20.22 16.90
CA ASP A 115 -9.87 -20.18 18.32
C ASP A 115 -10.99 -19.16 18.61
N TYR A 116 -11.22 -18.19 17.71
CA TYR A 116 -12.16 -17.10 17.95
C TYR A 116 -13.06 -16.82 16.73
N LYS A 117 -14.30 -17.33 16.76
CA LYS A 117 -15.38 -17.03 15.80
C LYS A 117 -14.94 -16.93 14.32
N ALA A 118 -13.95 -17.75 13.91
CA ALA A 118 -13.33 -17.69 12.59
C ALA A 118 -13.01 -16.25 12.12
N GLU A 119 -12.37 -15.43 12.98
CA GLU A 119 -11.90 -14.10 12.58
C GLU A 119 -10.92 -14.23 11.41
N LYS A 120 -11.27 -13.59 10.30
CA LYS A 120 -10.41 -13.48 9.12
C LYS A 120 -9.74 -12.11 9.14
N ARG A 121 -8.44 -12.09 8.83
CA ARG A 121 -7.65 -10.87 8.68
C ARG A 121 -6.88 -10.91 7.38
N ARG A 122 -6.72 -9.77 6.73
CA ARG A 122 -5.85 -9.61 5.55
C ARG A 122 -4.52 -9.05 6.00
N THR A 123 -3.42 -9.60 5.50
CA THR A 123 -2.07 -9.07 5.68
C THR A 123 -1.41 -8.84 4.32
N TRP A 124 -0.46 -7.91 4.27
CA TRP A 124 0.23 -7.48 3.06
C TRP A 124 1.74 -7.56 3.20
N TRP A 125 2.43 -7.83 2.11
CA TRP A 125 3.90 -7.90 2.10
C TRP A 125 4.51 -7.76 0.71
N LEU A 126 5.71 -7.18 0.66
CA LEU A 126 6.60 -7.21 -0.50
C LEU A 126 7.76 -8.19 -0.32
N THR A 127 8.06 -8.60 0.91
CA THR A 127 9.16 -9.50 1.24
C THR A 127 8.66 -10.84 1.77
N GLU A 128 9.44 -11.90 1.55
CA GLU A 128 9.15 -13.24 2.07
C GLU A 128 9.25 -13.30 3.60
N GLY A 129 10.05 -12.42 4.21
CA GLY A 129 10.33 -12.43 5.64
C GLY A 129 11.16 -13.62 6.10
N THR A 130 11.21 -13.80 7.41
CA THR A 130 11.89 -14.92 8.08
C THR A 130 10.92 -15.63 9.02
N VAL A 131 10.98 -16.95 9.08
CA VAL A 131 10.12 -17.73 9.97
C VAL A 131 10.74 -17.78 11.36
N ASP A 132 9.97 -17.38 12.37
CA ASP A 132 10.38 -17.42 13.76
C ASP A 132 10.28 -18.83 14.36
N ARG A 133 10.68 -18.97 15.63
CA ARG A 133 10.65 -20.27 16.32
C ARG A 133 9.25 -20.87 16.50
N TYR A 134 8.20 -20.11 16.23
CA TYR A 134 6.80 -20.51 16.35
C TYR A 134 6.13 -20.74 15.00
N GLY A 135 6.87 -20.57 13.89
CA GLY A 135 6.33 -20.73 12.54
C GLY A 135 5.70 -19.47 11.96
N TYR A 136 5.85 -18.31 12.61
CA TYR A 136 5.34 -17.05 12.11
C TYR A 136 6.35 -16.37 11.18
N THR A 137 5.88 -15.90 10.04
CA THR A 137 6.68 -15.04 9.16
C THR A 137 6.78 -13.64 9.77
N ILE A 138 7.95 -13.31 10.28
CA ILE A 138 8.35 -11.96 10.71
C ILE A 138 9.00 -11.28 9.53
N ARG A 139 8.61 -10.05 9.24
CA ARG A 139 9.24 -9.25 8.18
C ARG A 139 10.11 -8.19 8.82
N ASP A 140 11.10 -7.69 8.11
CA ASP A 140 11.89 -6.58 8.59
C ASP A 140 11.40 -5.28 7.94
N GLU A 141 11.27 -4.22 8.74
CA GLU A 141 10.74 -2.95 8.26
C GLU A 141 11.67 -2.31 7.22
N ASP A 142 12.99 -2.38 7.42
CA ASP A 142 13.95 -1.81 6.46
C ASP A 142 13.95 -2.61 5.15
N GLU A 143 13.75 -3.94 5.21
CA GLU A 143 13.58 -4.77 4.03
C GLU A 143 12.30 -4.43 3.24
N GLU A 144 11.18 -4.18 3.92
CA GLU A 144 9.91 -3.77 3.28
C GLU A 144 10.00 -2.36 2.67
N ILE A 145 10.68 -1.42 3.36
CA ILE A 145 10.99 -0.09 2.81
C ILE A 145 11.85 -0.23 1.55
N ALA A 146 12.91 -1.03 1.60
CA ALA A 146 13.80 -1.25 0.46
C ALA A 146 13.06 -1.92 -0.72
N ALA A 147 12.21 -2.91 -0.45
CA ALA A 147 11.38 -3.57 -1.45
C ALA A 147 10.40 -2.60 -2.10
N THR A 148 9.78 -1.70 -1.31
CA THR A 148 8.90 -0.64 -1.83
C THR A 148 9.66 0.32 -2.76
N ILE A 149 10.85 0.77 -2.36
CA ILE A 149 11.70 1.63 -3.19
C ILE A 149 12.09 0.93 -4.50
N ASN A 150 12.42 -0.37 -4.44
CA ASN A 150 12.73 -1.15 -5.63
C ASN A 150 11.53 -1.25 -6.59
N LEU A 151 10.32 -1.42 -6.06
CA LEU A 151 9.09 -1.40 -6.84
C LEU A 151 8.85 -0.03 -7.50
N LEU A 152 9.07 1.07 -6.76
CA LEU A 152 8.97 2.43 -7.32
C LEU A 152 9.97 2.65 -8.47
N LYS A 153 11.22 2.20 -8.32
CA LYS A 153 12.26 2.24 -9.36
C LYS A 153 11.85 1.43 -10.58
N LEU A 154 11.37 0.21 -10.37
CA LEU A 154 10.91 -0.68 -11.43
C LEU A 154 9.76 -0.07 -12.21
N ALA A 155 8.73 0.44 -11.53
CA ALA A 155 7.58 1.07 -12.16
C ALA A 155 7.98 2.26 -13.03
N LYS A 156 8.83 3.16 -12.49
CA LYS A 156 9.36 4.30 -13.24
C LYS A 156 10.15 3.87 -14.47
N GLN A 157 11.02 2.86 -14.34
CA GLN A 157 11.84 2.35 -15.43
C GLN A 157 11.00 1.66 -16.52
N ALA A 158 10.05 0.82 -16.13
CA ALA A 158 9.25 0.01 -17.04
C ALA A 158 8.23 0.86 -17.83
N LEU A 159 7.62 1.85 -17.17
CA LEU A 159 6.55 2.65 -17.77
C LEU A 159 7.05 3.97 -18.37
N GLY A 160 8.15 4.53 -17.85
CA GLY A 160 8.60 5.87 -18.23
C GLY A 160 7.58 6.96 -17.89
N LYS A 161 6.65 6.70 -16.97
CA LYS A 161 5.58 7.60 -16.53
C LYS A 161 5.84 8.10 -15.11
N PRO A 162 5.20 9.22 -14.69
CA PRO A 162 5.13 9.62 -13.30
C PRO A 162 4.69 8.45 -12.41
N THR A 163 5.32 8.31 -11.25
CA THR A 163 5.03 7.24 -10.28
C THR A 163 4.63 7.89 -8.96
N TYR A 164 3.48 7.51 -8.41
CA TYR A 164 2.96 8.04 -7.17
C TYR A 164 2.87 6.95 -6.10
N ILE A 165 3.08 7.34 -4.85
CA ILE A 165 2.80 6.48 -3.69
C ILE A 165 1.34 6.66 -3.28
N VAL A 166 0.55 5.59 -3.23
CA VAL A 166 -0.78 5.62 -2.61
C VAL A 166 -0.65 5.37 -1.12
N ILE A 167 -1.15 6.29 -0.31
CA ILE A 167 -1.17 6.18 1.15
C ILE A 167 -2.13 5.05 1.54
N GLY A 168 -1.59 3.94 2.08
CA GLY A 168 -2.36 2.77 2.45
C GLY A 168 -3.13 2.90 3.77
N ASN A 169 -3.54 1.75 4.31
CA ASN A 169 -4.44 1.71 5.45
C ASN A 169 -3.83 2.13 6.80
N ASP A 170 -2.51 2.21 6.87
CA ASP A 170 -1.74 2.66 8.05
C ASP A 170 -1.67 4.18 8.22
N SER A 171 -2.56 4.91 7.54
CA SER A 171 -2.57 6.37 7.53
C SER A 171 -1.26 6.97 6.99
N GLY A 172 -0.48 6.19 6.25
CA GLY A 172 0.74 6.65 5.59
C GLY A 172 2.02 6.52 6.40
N VAL A 173 2.02 5.77 7.51
CA VAL A 173 3.23 5.57 8.33
C VAL A 173 4.36 4.94 7.52
N LEU A 174 4.12 3.85 6.80
CA LEU A 174 5.14 3.23 5.95
C LEU A 174 5.46 4.09 4.73
N ALA A 175 4.46 4.76 4.15
CA ALA A 175 4.67 5.70 3.04
C ALA A 175 5.62 6.85 3.43
N GLU A 176 5.46 7.41 4.63
CA GLU A 176 6.35 8.43 5.19
C GLU A 176 7.78 7.90 5.30
N LYS A 177 7.96 6.71 5.89
CA LYS A 177 9.29 6.09 6.03
C LYS A 177 9.97 5.85 4.68
N VAL A 178 9.22 5.41 3.68
CA VAL A 178 9.71 5.26 2.29
C VAL A 178 10.15 6.61 1.72
N ILE A 179 9.35 7.66 1.88
CA ILE A 179 9.67 9.02 1.41
C ILE A 179 10.93 9.56 2.12
N MET A 180 11.03 9.38 3.43
CA MET A 180 12.20 9.77 4.21
C MET A 180 13.46 9.06 3.69
N LYS A 181 13.37 7.74 3.46
CA LYS A 181 14.49 6.97 2.93
C LYS A 181 14.93 7.41 1.54
N LEU A 182 13.98 7.79 0.67
CA LEU A 182 14.28 8.38 -0.62
C LEU A 182 14.97 9.75 -0.50
N ASP A 183 14.65 10.57 0.51
CA ASP A 183 15.34 11.84 0.74
C ASP A 183 16.76 11.66 1.29
N GLU A 184 16.94 10.74 2.24
CA GLU A 184 18.25 10.36 2.79
C GLU A 184 19.22 9.89 1.70
N THR A 185 18.70 9.15 0.72
CA THR A 185 19.46 8.62 -0.42
C THR A 185 19.51 9.57 -1.62
N ASN A 186 18.87 10.74 -1.53
CA ASN A 186 18.75 11.73 -2.60
C ASN A 186 18.13 11.16 -3.90
N GLU A 187 17.16 10.26 -3.74
CA GLU A 187 16.40 9.58 -4.80
C GLU A 187 14.90 9.99 -4.83
N VAL A 188 14.51 11.08 -4.16
CA VAL A 188 13.11 11.58 -4.12
C VAL A 188 12.50 11.79 -5.51
N ASN A 189 13.33 12.06 -6.52
CA ASN A 189 12.88 12.22 -7.90
C ASN A 189 12.30 10.93 -8.52
N ILE A 190 12.42 9.77 -7.89
CA ILE A 190 11.75 8.53 -8.30
C ILE A 190 10.23 8.69 -8.24
N ILE A 191 9.72 9.48 -7.29
CA ILE A 191 8.28 9.72 -7.14
C ILE A 191 7.90 11.10 -7.67
N ALA A 192 6.72 11.18 -8.28
CA ALA A 192 6.11 12.44 -8.70
C ALA A 192 5.33 13.12 -7.57
N GLY A 193 4.88 12.34 -6.59
CA GLY A 193 4.03 12.79 -5.49
C GLY A 193 3.40 11.61 -4.74
N PHE A 194 2.30 11.87 -4.04
CA PHE A 194 1.48 10.85 -3.37
C PHE A 194 0.00 10.97 -3.73
N ILE A 195 -0.73 9.88 -3.56
CA ILE A 195 -2.17 9.78 -3.75
C ILE A 195 -2.83 9.58 -2.39
N TYR A 196 -3.77 10.46 -2.07
CA TYR A 196 -4.70 10.26 -0.96
C TYR A 196 -6.02 9.71 -1.50
N VAL A 197 -6.58 8.70 -0.84
CA VAL A 197 -7.87 8.09 -1.19
C VAL A 197 -8.90 8.43 -0.11
N ASP A 198 -10.04 8.98 -0.53
CA ASP A 198 -11.23 9.07 0.29
C ASP A 198 -11.89 7.68 0.34
N LYS A 199 -11.80 7.05 1.52
CA LYS A 199 -12.26 5.66 1.73
C LYS A 199 -13.79 5.52 1.78
N ASP A 200 -14.52 6.64 1.83
CA ASP A 200 -15.98 6.62 1.81
C ASP A 200 -16.54 6.73 0.39
N THR A 201 -15.83 7.40 -0.51
CA THR A 201 -16.29 7.68 -1.87
C THR A 201 -15.53 6.94 -2.96
N GLY A 202 -14.28 6.54 -2.72
CA GLY A 202 -13.38 6.03 -3.75
C GLY A 202 -12.74 7.12 -4.62
N GLU A 203 -13.05 8.39 -4.38
CA GLU A 203 -12.34 9.50 -5.01
C GLU A 203 -10.92 9.62 -4.44
N PHE A 204 -10.02 10.15 -5.25
CA PHE A 204 -8.62 10.30 -4.88
C PHE A 204 -8.04 11.64 -5.34
N THR A 205 -7.01 12.08 -4.61
CA THR A 205 -6.31 13.34 -4.86
C THR A 205 -4.83 13.04 -5.07
N LEU A 206 -4.28 13.49 -6.20
CA LEU A 206 -2.85 13.53 -6.45
C LEU A 206 -2.27 14.79 -5.82
N TYR A 207 -1.26 14.62 -4.97
CA TYR A 207 -0.44 15.71 -4.44
C TYR A 207 0.94 15.64 -5.07
N ASN A 208 1.21 16.56 -5.99
CA ASN A 208 2.46 16.61 -6.73
C ASN A 208 3.60 17.19 -5.89
N SER A 209 4.83 16.78 -6.18
CA SER A 209 6.05 17.30 -5.56
C SER A 209 6.26 18.81 -5.75
N ASP A 210 5.60 19.41 -6.75
CA ASP A 210 5.59 20.85 -7.01
C ASP A 210 4.49 21.61 -6.26
N GLN A 211 3.76 20.94 -5.35
CA GLN A 211 2.65 21.47 -4.55
C GLN A 211 1.35 21.72 -5.33
N THR A 212 1.27 21.32 -6.60
CA THR A 212 -0.01 21.28 -7.31
C THR A 212 -0.82 20.05 -6.90
N LYS A 213 -2.13 20.12 -7.09
CA LYS A 213 -3.05 19.01 -6.80
C LYS A 213 -3.98 18.75 -7.98
N TRP A 214 -4.40 17.49 -8.11
CA TRP A 214 -5.41 17.05 -9.07
C TRP A 214 -6.40 16.14 -8.34
N GLU A 215 -7.70 16.35 -8.52
CA GLU A 215 -8.77 15.66 -7.79
C GLU A 215 -9.63 14.87 -8.78
N SER A 216 -9.83 13.57 -8.55
CA SER A 216 -10.58 12.72 -9.48
C SER A 216 -12.04 13.11 -9.62
N LYS A 217 -12.66 13.66 -8.57
CA LYS A 217 -14.07 14.08 -8.58
C LYS A 217 -14.39 15.22 -9.57
N ASP A 218 -13.36 15.95 -10.02
CA ASP A 218 -13.50 17.08 -10.92
C ASP A 218 -13.42 16.65 -12.41
N HIS A 219 -13.33 15.35 -12.69
CA HIS A 219 -13.08 14.77 -14.01
C HIS A 219 -13.97 13.55 -14.32
#